data_AF-W1TQ30-F1
#
_entry.id   AF-W1TQ30-F1
#
_cell.length_a   1.000
_cell.length_b   1.000
_cell.length_c   1.000
_cell.angle_alpha   90.00
_cell.angle_beta   90.00
_cell.angle_gamma   90.00
#
_symmetry.space_group_name_H-M   'P 1'
#
loop_
_entity.id
_entity.type
_entity.pdbx_description
1 polymer ?
#
loop_
_entity_poly.entity_id
_entity_poly.type
_entity_poly.pdbx_seq_one_letter_code
_entity_poly.pdbx_strand_id
1 'polypeptide(L)'
;MGKKHTLAIYGHGASGKSTFAKRLVESLGRERVNLLVADPYIIDGEYRDLLAVKEFPEQKVTACLPVAHELKSLERDIRALQSGCDIVTID
;
A
#
# COMPACT_ATOMS: atom_id res chain seq x y z
N MET A 1 -20.34 8.12 17.20
CA MET A 1 -19.60 7.54 16.05
C MET A 1 -18.88 6.30 16.52
N GLY A 2 -18.93 5.19 15.78
CA GLY A 2 -18.26 3.94 16.15
C GLY A 2 -16.73 4.02 16.05
N LYS A 3 -16.02 3.13 16.74
CA LYS A 3 -14.56 3.00 16.66
C LYS A 3 -14.16 2.48 15.28
N LYS A 4 -13.23 3.18 14.61
CA LYS A 4 -12.66 2.72 13.34
C LYS A 4 -11.53 1.73 13.60
N HIS A 5 -11.41 0.73 12.73
CA HIS A 5 -10.39 -0.30 12.79
C HIS A 5 -9.65 -0.37 11.45
N THR A 6 -8.34 -0.60 11.51
CA THR A 6 -7.49 -0.83 10.33
C THR A 6 -7.04 -2.28 10.34
N LEU A 7 -7.20 -2.98 9.21
CA LEU A 7 -6.71 -4.33 9.01
C LEU A 7 -5.66 -4.32 7.89
N ALA A 8 -4.44 -4.74 8.20
CA ALA A 8 -3.39 -4.91 7.21
C ALA A 8 -3.41 -6.35 6.65
N ILE A 9 -3.37 -6.49 5.33
CA ILE A 9 -3.33 -7.78 4.63
C ILE A 9 -1.97 -7.89 3.92
N TYR A 10 -1.10 -8.78 4.40
CA TYR A 10 0.26 -8.95 3.91
C TYR A 10 0.55 -10.42 3.54
N GLY A 11 1.60 -10.65 2.76
CA GLY A 11 1.95 -11.98 2.21
C GLY A 11 2.68 -11.91 0.87
N HIS A 12 3.23 -13.04 0.43
CA HIS A 12 4.03 -13.14 -0.80
C HIS A 12 3.25 -12.84 -2.08
N GLY A 13 3.95 -12.58 -3.18
CA GLY A 13 3.37 -12.47 -4.52
C GLY A 13 2.47 -13.67 -4.83
N ALA A 14 1.36 -13.43 -5.53
CA ALA A 14 0.37 -14.46 -5.90
C ALA A 14 -0.29 -15.24 -4.74
N SER A 15 -0.10 -14.85 -3.47
CA SER A 15 -0.68 -15.56 -2.31
C SER A 15 -2.20 -15.34 -2.11
N GLY A 16 -2.88 -14.69 -3.04
CA GLY A 16 -4.33 -14.44 -2.97
C GLY A 16 -4.77 -13.24 -2.11
N LYS A 17 -3.84 -12.37 -1.67
CA LYS A 17 -4.15 -11.19 -0.83
C LYS A 17 -5.26 -10.31 -1.40
N SER A 18 -5.15 -9.94 -2.67
CA SER A 18 -6.12 -9.05 -3.32
C SER A 18 -7.48 -9.73 -3.47
N THR A 19 -7.52 -11.05 -3.68
CA THR A 19 -8.76 -11.83 -3.70
C THR A 19 -9.42 -11.87 -2.32
N PHE A 20 -8.64 -12.11 -1.27
CA PHE A 20 -9.12 -12.08 0.11
C PHE A 20 -9.66 -10.69 0.49
N ALA A 21 -8.91 -9.63 0.20
CA ALA A 21 -9.30 -8.25 0.48
C ALA A 21 -10.63 -7.88 -0.20
N LYS A 22 -10.78 -8.21 -1.50
CA LYS A 22 -12.01 -7.96 -2.26
C LYS A 22 -13.23 -8.67 -1.65
N ARG A 23 -13.09 -9.96 -1.31
CA ARG A 23 -14.16 -10.74 -0.67
C ARG A 23 -14.53 -10.21 0.72
N LEU A 24 -13.54 -9.75 1.48
CA LEU A 24 -13.76 -9.16 2.79
C LEU A 24 -14.55 -7.84 2.67
N VAL A 25 -14.16 -6.96 1.74
CA VAL A 25 -14.88 -5.72 1.45
C VAL A 25 -16.33 -6.00 1.05
N GLU A 26 -16.56 -7.00 0.19
CA GLU A 26 -17.93 -7.40 -0.21
C GLU A 26 -18.76 -7.92 0.97
N SER A 27 -18.15 -8.75 1.83
CA SER A 27 -18.82 -9.32 3.01
C SER A 27 -19.19 -8.24 4.04
N LEU A 28 -18.33 -7.21 4.18
CA LEU A 28 -18.55 -6.08 5.08
C LEU A 28 -19.43 -4.98 4.47
N GLY A 29 -19.62 -4.97 3.15
CA GLY A 29 -20.35 -3.94 2.41
C GLY A 29 -19.46 -2.77 2.01
N ARG A 30 -19.40 -2.47 0.71
CA ARG A 30 -18.49 -1.48 0.10
C ARG A 30 -18.62 -0.08 0.70
N GLU A 31 -19.82 0.37 1.00
CA GLU A 31 -20.10 1.68 1.61
C GLU A 31 -19.55 1.85 3.03
N ARG A 32 -19.10 0.77 3.68
CA ARG A 32 -18.64 0.77 5.08
C ARG A 32 -17.13 0.60 5.21
N VAL A 33 -16.41 0.39 4.11
CA VAL A 33 -14.99 0.00 4.14
C VAL A 33 -14.19 0.81 3.12
N ASN A 34 -13.10 1.40 3.60
CA ASN A 34 -12.06 1.94 2.74
C ASN A 34 -11.04 0.84 2.41
N LEU A 35 -10.71 0.69 1.13
CA LEU A 35 -9.67 -0.23 0.66
C LEU A 35 -8.49 0.58 0.12
N LEU A 36 -7.32 0.40 0.75
CA LEU A 36 -6.07 1.01 0.30
C LEU A 36 -5.12 -0.08 -0.21
N VAL A 37 -4.66 0.06 -1.46
CA VAL A 37 -3.64 -0.81 -2.06
C VAL A 37 -2.26 -0.15 -1.88
N ALA A 38 -1.24 -0.93 -1.51
CA ALA A 38 0.10 -0.39 -1.28
C ALA A 38 0.93 -0.23 -2.56
N ASP A 39 0.61 -0.99 -3.61
CA ASP A 39 1.37 -0.99 -4.88
C ASP A 39 1.48 0.39 -5.56
N PRO A 40 0.44 1.26 -5.56
CA PRO A 40 0.56 2.63 -6.07
C PRO A 40 1.59 3.52 -5.35
N TYR A 41 2.07 3.10 -4.18
CA TYR A 41 3.12 3.79 -3.43
C TYR A 41 4.51 3.26 -3.77
N ILE A 42 4.64 2.29 -4.68
CA ILE A 42 5.94 1.87 -5.22
C ILE A 42 6.41 2.94 -6.20
N ILE A 43 7.64 3.40 -6.02
CA ILE A 43 8.32 4.32 -6.93
C ILE A 43 8.41 3.67 -8.31
N ASP A 44 8.10 4.44 -9.35
CA ASP A 44 8.17 3.98 -10.74
C ASP A 44 9.52 3.33 -11.05
N GLY A 45 9.51 2.31 -11.91
CA GLY A 45 10.70 1.58 -12.32
C GLY A 45 11.82 2.50 -12.82
N GLU A 46 11.48 3.54 -13.58
CA GLU A 46 12.46 4.49 -14.12
C GLU A 46 13.24 5.22 -13.02
N TYR A 47 12.56 5.68 -11.96
CA TYR A 47 13.23 6.32 -10.81
C TYR A 47 13.88 5.30 -9.88
N ARG A 48 13.27 4.12 -9.72
CA ARG A 48 13.81 3.05 -8.88
C ARG A 48 15.13 2.51 -9.42
N ASP A 49 15.29 2.45 -10.74
CA ASP A 49 16.53 2.00 -11.38
C ASP A 49 17.70 3.00 -11.18
N LEU A 50 17.42 4.22 -10.70
CA LEU A 50 18.45 5.20 -10.28
C LEU A 50 18.89 5.02 -8.82
N LEU A 51 18.23 4.15 -8.06
CA LEU A 51 18.52 3.90 -6.65
C LEU A 51 19.53 2.76 -6.49
N ALA A 52 20.46 2.93 -5.55
CA ALA A 52 21.40 1.89 -5.15
C ALA A 52 21.39 1.71 -3.62
N VAL A 53 21.47 0.46 -3.15
CA VAL A 53 21.64 0.17 -1.73
C VAL A 53 23.09 0.45 -1.36
N LYS A 54 23.33 1.36 -0.41
CA LYS A 54 24.70 1.79 -0.05
C LYS A 54 25.63 0.63 0.31
N GLU A 55 25.11 -0.37 1.01
CA GLU A 55 25.86 -1.55 1.45
C GLU A 55 26.09 -2.56 0.31
N PHE A 56 25.23 -2.55 -0.71
CA PHE A 56 25.23 -3.48 -1.84
C PHE A 56 24.90 -2.73 -3.13
N PRO A 57 25.82 -1.89 -3.66
CA PRO A 57 25.54 -1.00 -4.78
C PRO A 57 25.20 -1.75 -6.08
N GLU A 58 25.69 -2.98 -6.22
CA GLU A 58 25.39 -3.87 -7.36
C GLU A 58 24.00 -4.52 -7.28
N GLN A 59 23.34 -4.46 -6.12
CA GLN A 59 22.05 -5.08 -5.92
C GLN A 59 20.95 -4.20 -6.50
N LYS A 60 20.21 -4.72 -7.48
CA LYS A 60 19.02 -4.06 -8.03
C LYS A 60 18.01 -3.76 -6.93
N VAL A 61 17.53 -2.51 -6.88
CA VAL A 61 16.43 -2.13 -6.00
C VAL A 61 15.13 -2.72 -6.54
N THR A 62 14.52 -3.62 -5.76
CA THR A 62 13.25 -4.27 -6.10
C THR A 62 12.12 -3.68 -5.27
N ALA A 63 10.88 -3.92 -5.68
CA ALA A 63 9.68 -3.56 -4.90
C ALA A 63 9.58 -4.29 -3.55
N CYS A 64 10.50 -5.20 -3.22
CA CYS A 64 10.57 -5.80 -1.89
C CYS A 64 11.33 -4.93 -0.88
N LEU A 65 12.07 -3.92 -1.35
CA LEU A 65 12.85 -3.05 -0.48
C LEU A 65 12.02 -1.81 -0.05
N PRO A 66 12.08 -1.40 1.23
CA PRO A 66 11.37 -0.21 1.70
C PRO A 66 11.73 1.07 0.92
N VAL A 67 12.98 1.20 0.48
CA VAL A 67 13.45 2.36 -0.32
C VAL A 67 12.78 2.50 -1.68
N ALA A 68 12.16 1.42 -2.19
CA ALA A 68 11.39 1.45 -3.43
C ALA A 68 9.98 2.04 -3.24
N HIS A 69 9.63 2.55 -2.05
CA HIS A 69 8.29 3.02 -1.75
C HIS A 69 8.29 4.46 -1.22
N GLU A 70 7.25 5.21 -1.60
CA GLU A 70 6.89 6.51 -1.04
C GLU A 70 6.19 6.35 0.33
N LEU A 71 6.94 5.86 1.32
CA LEU A 71 6.41 5.49 2.64
C LEU A 71 5.69 6.65 3.36
N LYS A 72 6.15 7.90 3.17
CA LYS A 72 5.52 9.08 3.76
C LYS A 72 4.13 9.34 3.19
N SER A 73 3.95 9.13 1.89
CA SER A 73 2.65 9.27 1.22
C SER A 73 1.70 8.17 1.67
N LEU A 74 2.17 6.93 1.79
CA LEU A 74 1.38 5.81 2.32
C LEU A 74 0.94 6.06 3.77
N GLU A 75 1.85 6.51 4.63
CA GLU A 75 1.56 6.84 6.02
C GLU A 75 0.53 7.96 6.16
N ARG A 76 0.67 9.02 5.34
CA ARG A 76 -0.28 10.14 5.28
C ARG A 76 -1.69 9.63 4.95
N ASP A 77 -1.83 8.80 3.93
CA ASP A 77 -3.14 8.36 3.44
C ASP A 77 -3.78 7.34 4.39
N ILE A 78 -2.99 6.48 5.03
CA ILE A 78 -3.47 5.62 6.15
C ILE A 78 -4.04 6.48 7.27
N ARG A 79 -3.32 7.53 7.70
CA ARG A 79 -3.77 8.43 8.77
C ARG A 79 -5.03 9.20 8.38
N ALA A 80 -5.11 9.68 7.14
CA ALA A 80 -6.29 10.37 6.62
C ALA A 80 -7.54 9.48 6.67
N LEU A 81 -7.42 8.22 6.23
CA LEU A 81 -8.51 7.25 6.30
C LEU A 81 -8.91 6.93 7.75
N GLN A 82 -7.93 6.83 8.65
CA GLN A 82 -8.19 6.62 10.09
C GLN A 82 -8.92 7.81 10.73
N SER A 83 -8.63 9.06 10.31
CA SER A 83 -9.39 10.24 10.74
C SER A 83 -10.76 10.35 10.06
N GLY A 84 -11.00 9.63 8.96
CA GLY A 84 -12.26 9.66 8.20
C GLY A 84 -12.29 10.67 7.09
N CYS A 85 -11.13 11.09 6.61
CA CYS A 85 -11.01 11.81 5.38
C CYS A 85 -11.08 10.81 4.22
N ASP A 86 -11.71 11.21 3.13
CA ASP A 86 -11.58 10.53 1.86
C ASP A 86 -10.22 10.86 1.24
N ILE A 87 -9.69 9.92 0.47
CA ILE A 87 -8.45 10.11 -0.30
C ILE A 87 -8.80 10.04 -1.78
N VAL A 88 -8.16 10.89 -2.58
CA VAL A 88 -8.23 10.84 -4.04
C VAL A 88 -6.95 10.22 -4.52
N THR A 89 -7.03 9.06 -5.16
CA THR A 89 -5.91 8.45 -5.87
C THR A 89 -5.86 8.99 -7.30
N ILE A 90 -4.66 9.05 -7.86
CA ILE A 90 -4.43 9.41 -9.26
C ILE A 90 -4.52 8.08 -10.02
N ASP A 91 -5.70 7.75 -10.53
CA ASP A 91 -5.88 6.58 -11.39
C ASP A 91 -5.27 6.81 -12.80
#